data_AF-A0A3D4JYX3-F1
#
_entry.id   AF-A0A3D4JYX3-F1
#
_cell.length_a   1.000
_cell.length_b   1.000
_cell.length_c   1.000
_cell.angle_alpha   90.00
_cell.angle_beta   90.00
_cell.angle_gamma   90.00
#
_symmetry.space_group_name_H-M   'P 1'
#
loop_
_entity.id
_entity.type
_entity.pdbx_description
1 polymer ?
#
loop_
_entity_poly.entity_id
_entity_poly.type
_entity_poly.pdbx_seq_one_letter_code
_entity_poly.pdbx_strand_id
1 'polypeptide(L)' 'MKKKILFSAMMGISVMALAKTIQATWTSTCGVKHITTFTGDWSQSDMALWIAEKNADECGNYPSSVTFNP' A
#
# COMPACT_ATOMS: atom_id res chain seq x y z
N MET A 1 26.12 45.52 21.68
CA MET A 1 26.10 45.03 20.28
C MET A 1 24.87 44.13 20.10
N LYS A 2 24.00 44.44 19.14
CA LYS A 2 22.66 43.84 19.00
C LYS A 2 22.75 42.41 18.45
N LYS A 3 22.23 41.43 19.20
CA LYS A 3 21.98 40.05 18.77
C LYS A 3 21.09 40.04 17.51
N LYS A 4 21.52 39.32 16.47
CA LYS A 4 20.64 38.89 15.38
C LYS A 4 20.98 37.44 15.03
N ILE A 5 20.39 36.51 15.78
CA ILE A 5 20.37 35.10 15.41
C ILE A 5 19.25 34.96 14.39
N LEU A 6 19.62 34.82 13.12
CA LEU A 6 18.71 34.52 12.03
C LEU A 6 18.26 33.07 12.20
N PHE A 7 17.08 32.87 12.78
CA PHE A 7 16.35 31.62 12.67
C PHE A 7 15.81 31.55 11.24
N SER A 8 16.57 30.93 10.34
CA SER A 8 16.04 30.48 9.06
C SER A 8 15.02 29.38 9.36
N ALA A 9 13.74 29.75 9.37
CA ALA A 9 12.66 28.78 9.39
C ALA A 9 12.77 27.98 8.09
N MET A 10 13.38 26.80 8.16
CA MET A 10 13.10 25.75 7.19
C MET A 10 11.61 25.46 7.31
N MET A 11 10.80 26.17 6.51
CA MET A 11 9.45 25.74 6.22
C MET A 11 9.62 24.42 5.48
N GLY A 12 9.62 23.33 6.25
CA GLY A 12 9.48 21.99 5.75
C GLY A 12 8.19 21.97 4.95
N ILE A 13 8.33 22.09 3.64
CA ILE A 13 7.36 21.56 2.70
C ILE A 13 7.31 20.07 3.00
N SER A 14 6.48 19.69 3.96
CA SER A 14 5.95 18.35 4.07
C SER A 14 5.20 18.15 2.77
N VAL A 15 5.91 17.68 1.75
CA VAL A 15 5.30 17.12 0.56
C VAL A 15 4.46 15.99 1.13
N MET A 16 3.15 16.21 1.23
CA MET A 16 2.20 15.14 1.38
C MET A 16 2.37 14.34 0.11
N ALA A 17 3.37 13.45 0.09
CA ALA A 17 3.60 12.52 -0.98
C ALA A 17 2.25 11.82 -1.14
N LEU A 18 1.62 12.04 -2.29
CA LEU A 18 0.38 11.40 -2.65
C LEU A 18 0.63 9.90 -2.52
N ALA A 19 0.21 9.31 -1.39
CA ALA A 19 0.48 7.93 -1.10
C ALA A 19 -0.09 7.12 -2.27
N LYS A 20 0.79 6.37 -2.95
CA LYS A 20 0.38 5.62 -4.14
C LYS A 20 -0.77 4.71 -3.72
N THR A 21 -1.90 4.85 -4.39
CA THR A 21 -3.07 4.02 -4.15
C THR A 21 -3.12 3.01 -5.27
N ILE A 22 -2.96 1.73 -4.93
CA ILE A 22 -3.01 0.62 -5.89
C ILE A 22 -4.22 -0.22 -5.53
N GLN A 23 -5.04 -0.55 -6.52
CA GLN A 23 -6.17 -1.45 -6.33
C GLN A 23 -5.88 -2.80 -6.98
N ALA A 24 -5.93 -3.86 -6.18
CA ALA A 24 -5.84 -5.23 -6.67
C ALA A 24 -7.23 -5.85 -6.70
N THR A 25 -7.56 -6.51 -7.82
CA THR A 25 -8.75 -7.35 -7.92
C THR A 25 -8.30 -8.79 -7.99
N TRP A 26 -8.80 -9.61 -7.07
CA TRP A 26 -8.45 -11.02 -6.99
C TRP A 26 -9.68 -11.85 -6.65
N THR A 27 -9.66 -13.11 -7.05
CA THR A 27 -10.73 -14.07 -6.74
C THR A 27 -10.13 -15.13 -5.83
N SER A 28 -10.78 -15.36 -4.69
CA SER A 28 -10.36 -16.37 -3.75
C SER A 28 -10.54 -17.77 -4.32
N THR A 29 -9.82 -18.76 -3.81
CA THR A 29 -9.92 -20.16 -4.25
C THR A 29 -11.28 -20.77 -3.97
N CYS A 30 -12.08 -20.16 -3.09
CA CYS A 30 -13.47 -20.52 -2.84
C CYS A 30 -14.47 -19.73 -3.70
N GLY A 31 -13.98 -18.95 -4.68
CA GLY A 31 -14.78 -18.31 -5.72
C GLY A 31 -15.32 -16.91 -5.38
N VAL A 32 -14.87 -16.31 -4.27
CA VAL A 32 -15.30 -14.98 -3.84
C VAL A 32 -14.42 -13.93 -4.50
N LYS A 33 -15.01 -12.87 -5.06
CA LYS A 33 -14.26 -11.78 -5.68
C LYS A 33 -14.00 -10.66 -4.66
N HIS A 34 -12.75 -10.23 -4.56
CA HIS A 34 -12.30 -9.17 -3.67
C HIS A 34 -11.73 -8.00 -4.46
N ILE A 35 -11.92 -6.81 -3.90
CA ILE A 35 -11.28 -5.58 -4.33
C ILE A 35 -10.54 -5.04 -3.12
N THR A 36 -9.21 -5.03 -3.19
CA THR A 36 -8.34 -4.58 -2.10
C THR A 36 -7.61 -3.33 -2.53
N THR A 37 -7.66 -2.30 -1.70
CA THR A 37 -6.94 -1.04 -1.91
C THR A 37 -5.73 -0.99 -0.99
N PHE A 38 -4.55 -0.86 -1.57
CA PHE A 38 -3.29 -0.66 -0.86
C PHE A 38 -2.89 0.81 -0.95
N THR A 39 -2.59 1.43 0.19
CA THR A 39 -2.14 2.82 0.27
C THR A 39 -0.73 2.88 0.82
N GLY A 40 0.13 3.69 0.19
CA GLY A 40 1.52 3.88 0.59
C GLY A 40 2.50 3.14 -0.30
N ASP A 41 3.66 2.78 0.25
CA ASP A 41 4.81 2.27 -0.50
C ASP A 41 4.84 0.73 -0.58
N TRP A 42 3.67 0.11 -0.80
CA TRP A 42 3.58 -1.35 -0.94
C TRP A 42 4.31 -1.81 -2.20
N SER A 43 5.23 -2.77 -2.04
CA SER A 43 5.79 -3.47 -3.19
C SER A 43 4.76 -4.46 -3.77
N GLN A 44 4.89 -4.80 -5.06
CA GLN A 44 4.00 -5.81 -5.66
C GLN A 44 4.11 -7.18 -4.98
N SER A 45 5.30 -7.55 -4.52
CA SER A 45 5.52 -8.79 -3.77
C SER A 45 4.80 -8.78 -2.43
N ASP A 46 4.81 -7.66 -1.71
CA ASP A 46 4.12 -7.56 -0.40
C ASP A 46 2.60 -7.63 -0.57
N MET A 47 2.07 -6.97 -1.60
CA MET A 47 0.64 -7.06 -1.90
C MET A 47 0.24 -8.48 -2.31
N ALA A 48 1.07 -9.18 -3.09
CA ALA A 48 0.80 -10.56 -3.49
C ALA A 48 0.83 -11.52 -2.30
N LEU A 49 1.80 -11.35 -1.39
CA LEU A 49 1.90 -12.13 -0.16
C LEU A 49 0.69 -11.90 0.73
N TRP A 50 0.29 -10.65 0.95
CA TRP A 50 -0.88 -10.31 1.76
C TRP A 50 -2.16 -10.96 1.21
N ILE A 51 -2.35 -10.91 -0.12
CA ILE A 51 -3.50 -11.55 -0.76
C ILE A 51 -3.45 -13.07 -0.59
N ALA A 52 -2.25 -13.66 -0.66
CA ALA A 52 -2.08 -15.09 -0.48
C ALA A 52 -2.42 -15.55 0.95
N GLU A 53 -1.99 -14.78 1.95
CA GLU A 53 -2.34 -15.00 3.35
C GLU A 53 -3.86 -14.84 3.58
N LYS A 54 -4.48 -13.81 3.01
CA LYS A 54 -5.92 -13.59 3.15
C LYS A 54 -6.77 -14.70 2.55
N ASN A 55 -6.38 -15.20 1.39
CA ASN A 55 -7.06 -16.34 0.80
C ASN A 55 -6.83 -17.63 1.61
N ALA A 56 -5.66 -17.81 2.23
CA ALA A 56 -5.42 -18.93 3.13
C ALA A 56 -6.28 -18.84 4.39
N ASP A 57 -6.43 -17.64 4.96
CA ASP A 57 -7.34 -17.37 6.09
C ASP A 57 -8.81 -17.69 5.72
N GLU A 58 -9.25 -17.32 4.51
CA GLU A 58 -10.64 -17.46 4.09
C GLU A 58 -11.00 -18.87 3.58
N CYS A 59 -10.15 -19.46 2.75
CA CYS A 59 -10.45 -20.70 2.03
C CYS A 59 -9.51 -21.87 2.40
N GLY A 60 -8.55 -21.68 3.30
CA GLY A 60 -7.60 -22.72 3.75
C GLY A 60 -6.54 -23.11 2.71
N ASN A 61 -6.43 -22.38 1.60
CA ASN A 61 -5.51 -22.66 0.49
C ASN A 61 -4.76 -21.39 0.09
N TYR A 62 -3.57 -21.50 -0.50
CA TYR A 62 -2.87 -20.35 -1.07
C TYR A 62 -3.30 -20.16 -2.54
N PRO A 63 -3.66 -18.94 -2.97
CA PRO A 63 -4.14 -18.67 -4.31
C PRO A 63 -2.97 -18.63 -5.30
N SER A 64 -3.22 -19.11 -6.52
CA SER A 64 -2.20 -19.22 -7.57
C SER A 64 -2.09 -17.99 -8.49
N SER A 65 -2.98 -17.00 -8.39
CA SER A 65 -2.94 -15.83 -9.28
C SER A 65 -3.54 -14.56 -8.66
N VAL A 66 -2.79 -13.46 -8.72
CA VAL A 66 -3.22 -12.11 -8.33
C VAL A 66 -3.02 -11.17 -9.52
N THR A 67 -4.04 -10.39 -9.88
CA THR A 67 -3.93 -9.36 -10.93
C THR A 67 -3.92 -7.98 -10.30
N PHE A 68 -2.86 -7.22 -10.57
CA PHE A 68 -2.74 -5.83 -10.15
C PHE A 68 -3.22 -4.91 -11.27
N ASN A 69 -4.18 -4.04 -10.97
CA ASN A 69 -4.55 -2.97 -11.87
C ASN A 69 -3.76 -1.71 -11.45
N PRO A 70 -2.88 -1.18 -12.32
CA PRO A 70 -2.12 0.03 -12.04
C PRO A 70 -3.00 1.28 -11.95
#